data_AF-A0AAV6TU53-F1
#
_entry.id   AF-A0AAV6TU53-F1
#
_cell.length_a   1.000
_cell.length_b   1.000
_cell.length_c   1.000
_cell.angle_alpha   90.00
_cell.angle_beta   90.00
_cell.angle_gamma   90.00
#
_symmetry.space_group_name_H-M   'P 1'
#
loop_
_entity.id
_entity.type
_entity.pdbx_description
1 polymer ?
#
loop_
_entity_poly.entity_id
_entity_poly.type
_entity_poly.pdbx_seq_one_letter_code
_entity_poly.pdbx_strand_id
1 'polypeptide(L)'
;MIIFATDDGRDSLRNNKSFFVDGTFKSCPGQFTQLYTIHVDLGSNDQEVNIVVAAFALLQRKDTATYERLFSVLKEKCQFNPDSVIIDFEAAAIIALKNVFNDVDINGCHFHFAQCLWRNVQKIGLTTDYREDENVRMCVVHLTSTFKSRGR
;
A
#
# COMPACT_ATOMS: atom_id res chain seq x y z
N MET A 1 -7.38 16.93 -8.20
CA MET A 1 -6.22 16.03 -8.01
C MET A 1 -5.04 16.61 -8.76
N ILE A 2 -3.84 16.53 -8.18
CA ILE A 2 -2.57 16.92 -8.81
C ILE A 2 -1.61 15.74 -8.69
N ILE A 3 -0.89 15.41 -9.76
CA ILE A 3 0.07 14.29 -9.80
C ILE A 3 1.44 14.86 -10.14
N PHE A 4 2.46 14.44 -9.39
CA PHE A 4 3.86 14.81 -9.59
C PHE A 4 4.67 13.54 -9.82
N ALA A 5 5.48 13.53 -10.88
CA ALA A 5 6.46 12.50 -11.15
C ALA A 5 7.64 13.15 -11.88
N THR A 6 8.86 12.81 -11.49
CA THR A 6 10.07 13.16 -12.25
C THR A 6 10.17 12.27 -13.48
N ASP A 7 11.06 12.60 -14.41
CA ASP A 7 11.32 11.76 -15.58
C ASP A 7 11.77 10.36 -15.16
N ASP A 8 12.71 10.27 -14.20
CA ASP A 8 13.16 9.00 -13.61
C ASP A 8 12.02 8.24 -12.91
N GLY A 9 11.11 8.95 -12.24
CA GLY A 9 9.95 8.37 -11.60
C GLY A 9 8.98 7.75 -12.62
N ARG A 10 8.75 8.44 -13.74
CA ARG A 10 7.95 7.88 -14.85
C ARG A 10 8.60 6.65 -15.48
N ASP A 11 9.91 6.68 -15.68
CA ASP A 11 10.64 5.53 -16.20
C ASP A 11 10.59 4.36 -15.21
N SER A 12 10.66 4.64 -13.92
CA SER A 12 10.48 3.62 -12.88
C SER A 12 9.06 3.03 -12.89
N LEU A 13 8.01 3.83 -13.09
CA LEU A 13 6.63 3.33 -13.25
C LEU A 13 6.45 2.46 -14.50
N ARG A 14 7.16 2.77 -15.59
CA ARG A 14 7.07 2.05 -16.86
C ARG A 14 7.79 0.71 -16.84
N ASN A 15 8.99 0.70 -16.27
CA ASN A 15 9.95 -0.40 -16.44
C ASN A 15 9.89 -1.44 -15.31
N ASN A 16 9.14 -1.16 -14.23
CA ASN A 16 8.98 -2.08 -13.11
C ASN A 16 7.56 -2.65 -13.06
N LYS A 17 7.41 -3.75 -12.30
CA LYS A 17 6.18 -4.55 -12.24
C LYS A 17 5.59 -4.71 -10.84
N SER A 18 6.39 -4.48 -9.81
CA SER A 18 5.99 -4.61 -8.42
C SER A 18 6.08 -3.27 -7.73
N PHE A 19 4.98 -2.84 -7.11
CA PHE A 19 4.86 -1.52 -6.52
C PHE A 19 4.28 -1.57 -5.12
N PHE A 20 4.59 -0.56 -4.33
CA PHE A 20 3.93 -0.31 -3.05
C PHE A 20 3.17 1.00 -3.17
N VAL A 21 1.93 1.04 -2.71
CA VAL A 21 1.13 2.26 -2.78
C VAL A 21 0.55 2.58 -1.41
N ASP A 22 0.68 3.83 -1.01
CA ASP A 22 0.31 4.29 0.33
C ASP A 22 -0.34 5.66 0.33
N GLY A 23 -1.27 5.83 1.26
CA GLY A 23 -2.05 7.01 1.50
C GLY A 23 -1.77 7.65 2.84
N THR A 24 -1.15 8.84 2.86
CA THR A 24 -0.88 9.58 4.11
C THR A 24 -1.72 10.85 4.23
N PHE A 25 -2.21 11.11 5.45
CA PHE A 25 -3.13 12.21 5.77
C PHE A 25 -2.46 13.38 6.52
N LYS A 26 -1.40 13.09 7.28
CA LYS A 26 -0.79 14.06 8.22
C LYS A 26 -0.07 15.22 7.53
N SER A 27 0.27 15.07 6.25
CA SER A 27 1.10 16.01 5.49
C SER A 27 0.36 16.67 4.33
N CYS A 28 -0.97 16.70 4.35
CA CYS A 28 -1.78 17.20 3.23
C CYS A 28 -2.17 18.68 3.42
N PRO A 29 -2.00 19.55 2.41
CA PRO A 29 -2.55 20.91 2.43
C PRO A 29 -4.07 20.88 2.58
N GLY A 30 -4.67 21.88 3.26
CA GLY A 30 -6.09 21.86 3.63
C GLY A 30 -7.09 21.72 2.46
N GLN A 31 -6.66 21.93 1.22
CA GLN A 31 -7.47 21.75 0.01
C GLN A 31 -7.56 20.28 -0.46
N PHE A 32 -6.80 19.38 0.15
CA PHE A 32 -6.71 17.97 -0.20
C PHE A 32 -6.93 17.10 1.03
N THR A 33 -7.42 15.87 0.81
CA THR A 33 -7.71 14.93 1.89
C THR A 33 -6.56 13.96 2.13
N GLN A 34 -5.73 13.72 1.12
CA GLN A 34 -4.69 12.69 1.16
C GLN A 34 -3.56 12.98 0.18
N LEU A 35 -2.33 12.73 0.63
CA LEU A 35 -1.18 12.53 -0.24
C LEU A 35 -1.07 11.03 -0.51
N TYR A 36 -1.21 10.64 -1.76
CA TYR A 36 -1.04 9.28 -2.23
C TYR A 36 0.33 9.13 -2.88
N THR A 37 1.01 8.03 -2.62
CA THR A 37 2.38 7.79 -3.07
C THR A 37 2.52 6.42 -3.68
N ILE A 38 3.32 6.33 -4.74
CA ILE A 38 3.62 5.09 -5.46
C ILE A 38 5.12 4.88 -5.38
N HIS A 39 5.50 3.77 -4.78
CA HIS A 39 6.86 3.39 -4.51
C HIS A 39 7.24 2.16 -5.31
N VAL A 40 8.53 2.05 -5.59
CA VAL A 40 9.13 0.94 -6.33
C VAL A 40 10.44 0.56 -5.67
N ASP A 41 10.70 -0.74 -5.62
CA ASP A 41 11.96 -1.28 -5.14
C ASP A 41 12.93 -1.41 -6.33
N LEU A 42 14.06 -0.71 -6.27
CA LEU A 42 15.09 -0.69 -7.30
C LEU A 42 16.25 -1.64 -6.98
N GLY A 43 16.05 -2.63 -6.11
CA GLY A 43 17.02 -3.69 -5.83
C GLY A 43 17.47 -3.74 -4.38
N SER A 44 16.54 -3.68 -3.45
CA SER A 44 16.80 -3.88 -2.02
C SER A 44 17.42 -5.25 -1.77
N ASN A 45 18.33 -5.30 -0.81
CA ASN A 45 19.00 -6.51 -0.37
C ASN A 45 19.07 -6.53 1.17
N ASP A 46 19.69 -7.55 1.74
CA ASP A 46 19.74 -7.73 3.20
C ASP A 46 20.49 -6.60 3.94
N GLN A 47 21.30 -5.80 3.24
CA GLN A 47 22.12 -4.73 3.79
C GLN A 47 21.56 -3.34 3.51
N GLU A 48 20.81 -3.17 2.42
CA GLU A 48 20.33 -1.88 1.94
C GLU A 48 18.91 -1.95 1.38
N VAL A 49 18.06 -1.02 1.83
CA VAL A 49 16.70 -0.84 1.28
C VAL A 49 16.77 0.26 0.22
N ASN A 50 16.46 -0.10 -1.02
CA ASN A 50 16.46 0.80 -2.17
C ASN A 50 15.03 0.99 -2.71
N ILE A 51 14.16 1.54 -1.86
CA ILE A 51 12.78 1.88 -2.22
C ILE A 51 12.70 3.38 -2.47
N VAL A 52 12.18 3.77 -3.64
CA VAL A 52 12.02 5.18 -4.02
C VAL A 52 10.56 5.49 -4.37
N VAL A 53 10.18 6.77 -4.21
CA VAL A 53 8.85 7.24 -4.62
C VAL A 53 8.89 7.61 -6.10
N ALA A 54 8.16 6.86 -6.92
CA ALA A 54 8.06 7.09 -8.36
C ALA A 54 7.03 8.16 -8.71
N ALA A 55 5.96 8.29 -7.93
CA ALA A 55 4.97 9.35 -8.09
C ALA A 55 4.28 9.76 -6.78
N PHE A 56 3.91 11.03 -6.72
CA PHE A 56 3.09 11.63 -5.65
C PHE A 56 1.78 12.14 -6.25
N ALA A 57 0.67 12.00 -5.53
CA ALA A 57 -0.62 12.53 -5.93
C ALA A 57 -1.36 13.18 -4.75
N LEU A 58 -1.78 14.43 -4.92
CA LEU A 58 -2.67 15.11 -3.99
C LEU A 58 -4.12 14.85 -4.39
N LEU A 59 -4.84 14.11 -3.55
CA LEU A 59 -6.22 13.66 -3.76
C LEU A 59 -7.20 14.48 -2.93
N GLN A 60 -8.32 14.86 -3.53
CA GLN A 60 -9.37 15.65 -2.87
C GLN A 60 -10.43 14.77 -2.19
N ARG A 61 -10.44 13.47 -2.49
CA ARG A 61 -11.41 12.49 -1.99
C ARG A 61 -10.74 11.12 -1.92
N LYS A 62 -11.39 10.21 -1.20
CA LYS A 62 -10.93 8.83 -0.93
C LYS A 62 -11.94 7.80 -1.41
N ASP A 63 -12.55 8.10 -2.57
CA ASP A 63 -13.55 7.26 -3.21
C ASP A 63 -12.94 6.53 -4.40
N THR A 64 -13.58 5.42 -4.79
CA THR A 64 -13.11 4.57 -5.89
C THR A 64 -12.92 5.35 -7.18
N ALA A 65 -13.85 6.25 -7.54
CA ALA A 65 -13.78 7.06 -8.75
C ALA A 65 -12.54 7.96 -8.79
N THR A 66 -12.11 8.49 -7.64
CA THR A 66 -10.90 9.33 -7.55
C THR A 66 -9.64 8.49 -7.76
N TYR A 67 -9.58 7.28 -7.20
CA TYR A 67 -8.47 6.36 -7.41
C TYR A 67 -8.42 5.80 -8.83
N GLU A 68 -9.56 5.46 -9.42
CA GLU A 68 -9.65 5.02 -10.82
C GLU A 68 -9.08 6.11 -11.72
N ARG A 69 -9.48 7.36 -11.51
CA ARG A 69 -8.94 8.50 -12.25
C ARG A 69 -7.43 8.64 -12.06
N LEU A 70 -6.91 8.48 -10.84
CA LEU A 70 -5.46 8.50 -10.59
C LEU A 70 -4.74 7.44 -11.41
N PHE A 71 -5.17 6.19 -11.28
CA PHE A 71 -4.54 5.05 -11.94
C PHE A 71 -4.67 5.11 -13.46
N SER A 72 -5.81 5.56 -14.00
CA SER A 72 -5.96 5.77 -15.44
C SER A 72 -4.99 6.82 -15.99
N VAL A 73 -4.79 7.94 -15.28
CA VAL A 73 -3.83 8.98 -15.70
C VAL A 73 -2.40 8.43 -15.68
N LEU A 74 -2.03 7.66 -14.66
CA LEU A 74 -0.70 7.05 -14.58
C LEU A 74 -0.49 5.99 -15.67
N LYS A 75 -1.52 5.18 -15.94
CA LYS A 75 -1.51 4.19 -17.03
C LYS A 75 -1.28 4.86 -18.38
N GLU A 76 -2.01 5.94 -18.67
CA GLU A 76 -1.91 6.63 -19.95
C GLU A 76 -0.62 7.46 -20.09
N LYS A 77 -0.27 8.25 -19.07
CA LYS A 77 0.83 9.23 -19.15
C LYS A 77 2.19 8.67 -18.77
N CYS A 78 2.23 7.66 -17.90
CA CYS A 78 3.47 7.06 -17.42
C CYS A 78 3.67 5.63 -17.92
N GLN A 79 2.71 5.06 -18.67
CA GLN A 79 2.71 3.64 -19.06
C GLN A 79 2.78 2.72 -17.83
N PHE A 80 2.23 3.17 -16.70
CA PHE A 80 2.17 2.40 -15.48
C PHE A 80 1.29 1.16 -15.70
N ASN A 81 1.87 -0.03 -15.56
CA ASN A 81 1.17 -1.31 -15.76
C ASN A 81 1.74 -2.36 -14.79
N PRO A 82 1.30 -2.35 -13.52
CA PRO A 82 1.81 -3.23 -12.48
C PRO A 82 1.30 -4.66 -12.64
N ASP A 83 2.16 -5.64 -12.35
CA ASP A 83 1.77 -7.04 -12.22
C ASP A 83 1.40 -7.34 -10.76
N SER A 84 2.06 -6.68 -9.80
CA SER A 84 1.72 -6.79 -8.37
C SER A 84 1.77 -5.45 -7.65
N VAL A 85 0.85 -5.27 -6.71
CA VAL A 85 0.78 -4.09 -5.86
C VAL A 85 0.61 -4.50 -4.40
N ILE A 86 1.50 -4.01 -3.54
CA ILE A 86 1.32 -4.04 -2.09
C ILE A 86 0.64 -2.74 -1.67
N ILE A 87 -0.51 -2.85 -1.02
CA ILE A 87 -1.35 -1.72 -0.66
C ILE A 87 -1.87 -1.84 0.77
N ASP A 88 -2.17 -0.71 1.37
CA ASP A 88 -2.96 -0.65 2.59
C ASP A 88 -4.39 -1.14 2.37
N PHE A 89 -5.10 -1.51 3.44
CA PHE A 89 -6.44 -2.10 3.36
C PHE A 89 -7.54 -1.07 2.99
N GLU A 90 -7.22 -0.06 2.18
CA GLU A 90 -8.18 0.91 1.68
C GLU A 90 -8.99 0.32 0.53
N ALA A 91 -10.20 -0.13 0.85
CA ALA A 91 -11.08 -0.83 -0.10
C ALA A 91 -11.32 -0.06 -1.41
N ALA A 92 -11.47 1.27 -1.34
CA ALA A 92 -11.70 2.10 -2.52
C ALA A 92 -10.54 2.04 -3.52
N ALA A 93 -9.31 2.09 -3.03
CA ALA A 93 -8.11 2.01 -3.85
C ALA A 93 -7.89 0.60 -4.42
N ILE A 94 -8.18 -0.45 -3.63
CA ILE A 94 -8.14 -1.85 -4.09
C ILE A 94 -9.12 -2.07 -5.25
N ILE A 95 -10.36 -1.61 -5.12
CA ILE A 95 -11.37 -1.73 -6.18
C ILE A 95 -10.91 -0.98 -7.44
N ALA A 96 -10.40 0.23 -7.27
CA ALA A 96 -9.92 1.04 -8.39
C ALA A 96 -8.76 0.38 -9.15
N LEU A 97 -7.80 -0.23 -8.44
CA LEU A 97 -6.71 -0.98 -9.09
C LEU A 97 -7.26 -2.13 -9.95
N LYS A 98 -8.21 -2.92 -9.41
CA LYS A 98 -8.85 -4.02 -10.15
C LYS A 98 -9.67 -3.55 -11.36
N ASN A 99 -10.27 -2.37 -11.28
CA ASN A 99 -11.05 -1.82 -12.37
C ASN A 99 -10.19 -1.23 -13.50
N VAL A 100 -8.99 -0.71 -13.17
CA VAL A 100 -8.10 -0.07 -14.15
C VAL A 100 -7.08 -1.03 -14.76
N PHE A 101 -6.63 -2.04 -14.00
CA PHE A 101 -5.64 -3.01 -14.44
C PHE A 101 -6.25 -4.41 -14.44
N ASN A 102 -6.11 -5.10 -15.57
CA ASN A 102 -6.50 -6.50 -15.68
C ASN A 102 -5.40 -7.35 -15.02
N ASP A 103 -5.81 -8.39 -14.28
CA ASP A 103 -4.91 -9.41 -13.73
C ASP A 103 -3.78 -8.90 -12.80
N VAL A 104 -3.99 -7.76 -12.12
CA VAL A 104 -3.06 -7.27 -11.10
C VAL A 104 -3.21 -8.07 -9.80
N ASP A 105 -2.10 -8.57 -9.27
CA ASP A 105 -2.07 -9.20 -7.96
C ASP A 105 -2.01 -8.13 -6.85
N ILE A 106 -2.99 -8.14 -5.96
CA ILE A 106 -3.12 -7.12 -4.90
C ILE A 106 -2.91 -7.78 -3.55
N ASN A 107 -1.78 -7.43 -2.94
CA ASN A 107 -1.38 -7.93 -1.64
C ASN A 107 -1.56 -6.84 -0.58
N GLY A 108 -2.16 -7.19 0.55
CA GLY A 108 -2.24 -6.24 1.65
C GLY A 108 -0.88 -6.06 2.31
N CYS A 109 -0.60 -4.88 2.85
CA CYS A 109 0.64 -4.62 3.56
C CYS A 109 0.67 -5.36 4.92
N HIS A 110 1.61 -6.31 5.07
CA HIS A 110 1.76 -7.10 6.30
C HIS A 110 2.06 -6.23 7.53
N PHE A 111 2.83 -5.16 7.36
CA PHE A 111 3.14 -4.23 8.45
C PHE A 111 1.86 -3.58 9.00
N HIS A 112 1.02 -3.05 8.11
CA HIS A 112 -0.26 -2.47 8.49
C HIS A 112 -1.23 -3.51 9.05
N PHE A 113 -1.21 -4.74 8.52
CA PHE A 113 -1.99 -5.84 9.09
C PHE A 113 -1.57 -6.14 10.54
N ALA A 114 -0.27 -6.29 10.81
CA ALA A 114 0.26 -6.54 12.14
C ALA A 114 -0.09 -5.39 13.11
N GLN A 115 -0.01 -4.14 12.65
CA GLN A 115 -0.40 -2.98 13.45
C GLN A 115 -1.91 -2.94 13.74
N CYS A 116 -2.75 -3.27 12.76
CA CYS A 116 -4.19 -3.41 12.95
C CYS A 116 -4.52 -4.52 13.95
N LEU A 117 -3.86 -5.68 13.84
CA LEU A 117 -4.06 -6.80 14.74
C LEU A 117 -3.65 -6.44 16.17
N TRP A 118 -2.51 -5.77 16.35
CA TRP A 118 -2.06 -5.31 17.66
C TRP A 118 -3.05 -4.32 18.30
N ARG A 119 -3.54 -3.33 17.53
CA ARG A 119 -4.58 -2.42 17.99
C ARG A 119 -5.84 -3.16 18.40
N ASN A 120 -6.20 -4.24 17.70
CA ASN A 120 -7.36 -5.04 18.06
C ASN A 120 -7.12 -5.80 19.38
N VAL A 121 -5.97 -6.45 19.55
CA VAL A 121 -5.56 -7.10 20.82
C VAL A 121 -5.68 -6.14 21.99
N GLN A 122 -5.22 -4.90 21.83
CA GLN A 122 -5.37 -3.85 22.84
C GLN A 122 -6.84 -3.52 23.13
N LYS A 123 -7.64 -3.33 22.07
CA LYS A 123 -9.06 -2.96 22.17
C LYS A 123 -9.91 -4.02 22.89
N ILE A 124 -9.62 -5.30 22.68
CA ILE A 124 -10.37 -6.40 23.30
C ILE A 124 -9.84 -6.81 24.68
N GLY A 125 -8.85 -6.09 25.23
CA GLY A 125 -8.33 -6.32 26.58
C GLY A 125 -7.28 -7.43 26.69
N LEU A 126 -6.92 -8.09 25.59
CA LEU A 126 -5.96 -9.21 25.58
C LEU A 126 -4.49 -8.75 25.68
N THR A 127 -4.20 -7.53 26.14
CA THR A 127 -2.83 -7.02 26.18
C THR A 127 -1.96 -7.76 27.19
N THR A 128 -2.51 -8.05 28.38
CA THR A 128 -1.83 -8.81 29.43
C THR A 128 -1.67 -10.26 29.00
N ASP A 129 -2.75 -10.88 28.51
CA ASP A 129 -2.72 -12.27 28.04
C ASP A 129 -1.74 -12.46 26.88
N TYR A 130 -1.64 -11.51 25.94
CA TYR A 130 -0.63 -11.57 24.88
C TYR A 130 0.82 -11.56 25.41
N ARG A 131 1.08 -10.93 26.56
CA ARG A 131 2.43 -10.85 27.16
C ARG A 131 2.75 -12.05 28.04
N GLU A 132 1.75 -12.57 28.74
CA GLU A 132 1.92 -13.56 29.80
C GLU A 132 1.48 -14.97 29.39
N ASP A 133 0.57 -15.10 28.43
CA ASP A 133 0.09 -16.37 27.88
C ASP A 133 0.72 -16.65 26.50
N GLU A 134 1.55 -17.68 26.46
CA GLU A 134 2.24 -18.11 25.25
C GLU A 134 1.29 -18.57 24.14
N ASN A 135 0.15 -19.20 24.47
CA ASN A 135 -0.82 -19.65 23.48
C ASN A 135 -1.51 -18.46 22.80
N VAL A 136 -1.88 -17.44 23.57
CA VAL A 136 -2.47 -16.21 23.04
C VAL A 136 -1.46 -15.48 22.16
N ARG A 137 -0.20 -15.37 22.61
CA ARG A 137 0.90 -14.80 21.83
C ARG A 137 1.11 -15.54 20.52
N MET A 138 1.20 -16.87 20.56
CA MET A 138 1.40 -17.72 19.38
C MET A 138 0.21 -17.64 18.41
N CYS A 139 -1.02 -17.55 18.91
CA CYS A 139 -2.21 -17.36 18.07
C CYS A 139 -2.14 -16.05 17.28
N VAL A 140 -1.78 -14.94 17.94
CA VAL A 140 -1.62 -13.63 17.30
C VAL A 140 -0.45 -13.64 16.29
N VAL A 141 0.67 -14.28 16.61
CA VAL A 141 1.80 -14.46 15.68
C VAL A 141 1.41 -15.34 14.49
N HIS A 142 0.59 -16.37 14.70
CA HIS A 142 0.12 -17.24 13.64
C HIS A 142 -0.79 -16.49 12.66
N LEU A 143 -1.66 -15.59 13.16
CA LEU A 143 -2.51 -14.75 12.32
C LEU A 143 -1.70 -13.80 11.42
N THR A 144 -0.57 -13.26 11.91
CA THR A 144 0.31 -12.43 11.08
C THR A 144 1.13 -13.27 10.10
N SER A 145 1.57 -14.47 10.47
CA SER A 145 2.36 -15.34 9.59
C SER A 145 1.54 -15.99 8.47
N THR A 146 0.28 -16.38 8.72
CA THR A 146 -0.64 -16.87 7.67
C THR A 146 -0.97 -15.80 6.63
N PHE A 147 -0.89 -14.52 7.02
CA PHE A 147 -1.02 -13.42 6.08
C PHE A 147 0.16 -13.36 5.10
N LYS A 148 1.40 -13.69 5.53
CA LYS A 148 2.57 -13.78 4.64
C LYS A 148 2.49 -14.93 3.63
N SER A 149 1.84 -16.04 3.99
CA SER A 149 1.78 -17.24 3.14
C SER A 149 0.67 -17.20 2.09
N ARG A 150 -0.28 -16.25 2.16
CA ARG A 150 -1.38 -16.10 1.20
C ARG A 150 -1.11 -15.08 0.09
N GLY A 151 0.02 -14.38 0.12
CA GLY A 151 0.46 -13.43 -0.90
C GLY A 151 1.63 -13.94 -1.74
N ARG A 152 1.64 -15.24 -2.07
CA ARG A 152 2.53 -15.88 -3.03
C ARG A 152 1.71 -16.65 -4.04
#